data_AF-A0AAV1L378-F1
#
_entry.id   AF-A0AAV1L378-F1
#
_cell.length_a   1.000
_cell.length_b   1.000
_cell.length_c   1.000
_cell.angle_alpha   90.00
_cell.angle_beta   90.00
_cell.angle_gamma   90.00
#
_symmetry.space_group_name_H-M   'P 1'
#
loop_
_entity.id
_entity.type
_entity.pdbx_description
1 polymer ?
#
loop_
_entity_poly.entity_id
_entity_poly.type
_entity_poly.pdbx_seq_one_letter_code
_entity_poly.pdbx_strand_id
1 'polypeptide(L)'
;MFAILCIDLRPICPPPDKINKPEFYAISLSKDCMDSKINLYKMTHVDTKECKQFYRRSGLDVKSIWPKYTVCAKALRGGECLWQSGVFLVLKQDNKWMLAGFGVHGPGCELPSRFLDYGMYHQWVLTVLERIGKPAITRLAPNILIMRRRLTSVQRFGPCDAEETRAEIFTDHTAILPFSPKARIAYYNFTILASYEYSCIVFRCNQNTKAQPKIRLRRLCLASRPACYQFSTLQIDFELEIGYFDNVEYHVNVYGEELKFLDMKRMLLDSNKYLVRPGIPESYNIDVNHGGYFQKEGWLG
;
A
#
# COMPACT_ATOMS: atom_id res chain seq x y z
N MET A 1 -32.55 9.74 -5.80
CA MET A 1 -31.26 9.89 -6.51
C MET A 1 -30.20 10.10 -5.43
N PHE A 2 -29.53 9.03 -5.01
CA PHE A 2 -28.48 9.12 -3.98
C PHE A 2 -27.21 9.62 -4.65
N ALA A 3 -26.82 10.85 -4.34
CA ALA A 3 -25.49 11.35 -4.70
C ALA A 3 -24.48 10.61 -3.84
N ILE A 4 -23.79 9.64 -4.43
CA ILE A 4 -22.58 9.07 -3.83
C ILE A 4 -21.55 10.19 -3.84
N LEU A 5 -21.27 10.74 -2.65
CA LEU A 5 -20.20 11.72 -2.48
C LEU A 5 -18.88 10.98 -2.70
N CYS A 6 -18.34 11.04 -3.93
CA CYS A 6 -17.00 10.56 -4.20
C CYS A 6 -16.01 11.42 -3.41
N ILE A 7 -15.52 10.91 -2.29
CA ILE A 7 -14.45 11.55 -1.53
C ILE A 7 -13.16 11.44 -2.36
N ASP A 8 -12.66 12.58 -2.83
CA ASP A 8 -11.38 12.65 -3.54
C ASP A 8 -10.23 12.53 -2.53
N LEU A 9 -9.69 11.32 -2.39
CA LEU A 9 -8.53 11.04 -1.53
C LEU A 9 -7.25 11.49 -2.22
N ARG A 10 -6.64 12.56 -1.70
CA ARG A 10 -5.37 13.10 -2.21
C ARG A 10 -4.20 12.72 -1.30
N PRO A 11 -3.06 12.27 -1.86
CA PRO A 11 -1.87 12.03 -1.06
C PRO A 11 -1.32 13.35 -0.51
N ILE A 12 -0.72 13.30 0.69
CA ILE A 12 -0.03 14.44 1.30
C ILE A 12 1.25 14.77 0.53
N CYS A 13 1.62 16.06 0.48
CA CYS A 13 2.84 16.48 -0.20
C CYS A 13 4.11 16.02 0.55
N PRO A 14 5.23 15.83 -0.17
CA PRO A 14 6.54 15.57 0.42
C PRO A 14 7.00 16.71 1.35
N PRO A 15 8.01 16.50 2.20
CA PRO A 15 8.54 17.54 3.08
C PRO A 15 9.14 18.68 2.24
N PRO A 16 9.08 19.93 2.71
CA PRO A 16 9.66 21.07 2.00
C PRO A 16 11.18 21.05 2.04
N ASP A 17 11.83 21.48 0.96
CA ASP A 17 13.29 21.67 0.92
C ASP A 17 13.76 22.78 1.87
N LYS A 18 12.91 23.80 2.06
CA LYS A 18 13.15 24.92 2.96
C LYS A 18 11.87 25.25 3.72
N ILE A 19 12.00 25.37 5.03
CA ILE A 19 10.91 25.75 5.92
C ILE A 19 10.86 27.28 5.99
N ASN A 20 9.80 27.89 5.47
CA ASN A 20 9.61 29.35 5.52
C ASN A 20 8.28 29.69 6.22
N LYS A 21 8.36 30.24 7.44
CA LYS A 21 7.20 30.59 8.29
C LYS A 21 6.11 29.51 8.30
N PRO A 22 6.43 28.24 8.62
CA PRO A 22 5.46 27.15 8.56
C PRO A 22 4.41 27.29 9.67
N GLU A 23 3.18 26.91 9.36
CA GLU A 23 2.22 26.57 10.40
C GLU A 23 2.26 25.06 10.66
N PHE A 24 2.63 24.64 11.86
CA PHE A 24 2.67 23.22 12.22
C PHE A 24 1.34 22.78 12.82
N TYR A 25 0.94 21.57 12.46
CA TYR A 25 -0.23 20.89 13.01
C TYR A 25 0.08 19.43 13.30
N ALA A 26 -0.53 18.87 14.33
CA ALA A 26 -0.57 17.43 14.55
C ALA A 26 -1.98 16.92 14.24
N ILE A 27 -2.05 15.88 13.41
CA ILE A 27 -3.30 15.23 13.01
C ILE A 27 -3.34 13.85 13.65
N SER A 28 -4.47 13.53 14.30
CA SER A 28 -4.73 12.20 14.85
C SER A 28 -6.20 11.82 14.65
N LEU A 29 -6.49 10.53 14.66
CA LEU A 29 -7.86 10.03 14.70
C LEU A 29 -8.30 9.87 16.16
N SER A 30 -9.59 10.06 16.42
CA SER A 30 -10.18 9.72 17.70
C SER A 30 -9.94 8.24 18.01
N LYS A 31 -9.78 7.93 19.30
CA LYS A 31 -9.63 6.55 19.77
C LYS A 31 -10.96 5.79 19.76
N ASP A 32 -12.08 6.50 19.74
CA ASP A 32 -13.41 5.92 19.69
C ASP A 32 -13.76 5.57 18.25
N CYS A 33 -13.82 4.27 17.94
CA CYS A 33 -14.21 3.78 16.62
C CYS A 33 -15.65 4.13 16.26
N MET A 34 -16.53 4.34 17.25
CA MET A 34 -17.94 4.69 17.06
C MET A 34 -18.13 6.18 16.78
N ASP A 35 -17.15 7.02 17.15
CA ASP A 35 -17.14 8.46 16.92
C ASP A 35 -15.83 8.87 16.23
N SER A 36 -15.68 8.43 14.98
CA SER A 36 -14.50 8.68 14.15
C SER A 36 -14.36 10.16 13.79
N LYS A 37 -13.58 10.89 14.58
CA LYS A 37 -13.29 12.31 14.41
C LYS A 37 -11.81 12.52 14.14
N ILE A 38 -11.51 13.49 13.28
CA ILE A 38 -10.14 13.94 13.05
C ILE A 38 -9.82 15.04 14.06
N ASN A 39 -8.82 14.80 14.90
CA ASN A 39 -8.31 15.79 15.83
C ASN A 39 -7.13 16.53 15.21
N LEU A 40 -7.23 17.86 15.16
CA LEU A 40 -6.22 18.75 14.62
C LEU A 40 -5.70 19.66 15.72
N TYR A 41 -4.42 19.54 16.06
CA TYR A 41 -3.77 20.35 17.09
C TYR A 41 -2.82 21.35 16.44
N LYS A 42 -2.93 22.63 16.80
CA LYS A 42 -1.96 23.64 16.36
C LYS A 42 -0.68 23.48 17.17
N MET A 43 0.44 23.31 16.48
CA MET A 43 1.74 23.00 17.08
C MET A 43 2.70 24.17 16.90
N THR A 44 3.71 24.23 17.76
CA THR A 44 4.88 25.07 17.57
C THR A 44 6.14 24.21 17.57
N HIS A 45 7.09 24.56 16.72
CA HIS A 45 8.39 23.92 16.65
C HIS A 45 9.18 24.22 17.93
N VAL A 46 9.84 23.20 18.46
CA VAL A 46 10.74 23.31 19.61
C VAL A 46 12.17 23.10 19.12
N ASP A 47 13.07 24.01 19.47
CA ASP A 47 14.47 23.91 19.06
C ASP A 47 15.09 22.58 19.51
N THR A 48 15.97 22.01 18.68
CA THR A 48 16.58 20.71 18.96
C THR A 48 17.38 20.71 20.26
N LYS A 49 18.02 21.83 20.64
CA LYS A 49 18.77 21.94 21.90
C LYS A 49 17.82 21.98 23.09
N GLU A 50 16.77 22.79 23.01
CA GLU A 50 15.73 22.89 24.05
C GLU A 50 15.05 21.53 24.28
N CYS A 51 14.66 20.87 23.19
CA CYS A 51 14.06 19.54 23.26
C CYS A 51 15.02 18.54 23.93
N LYS A 52 16.30 18.50 23.53
CA LYS A 52 17.29 17.60 24.14
C LYS A 52 17.50 17.89 25.63
N GLN A 53 17.51 19.15 26.03
CA GLN A 53 17.62 19.54 27.44
C GLN A 53 16.41 19.07 28.26
N PHE A 54 15.20 19.20 27.71
CA PHE A 54 13.98 18.71 28.36
C PHE A 54 14.07 17.21 28.67
N TYR A 55 14.35 16.36 27.68
CA TYR A 55 14.45 14.92 27.91
C TYR A 55 15.59 14.54 28.85
N ARG A 56 16.77 15.19 28.74
CA ARG A 56 17.88 14.94 29.66
C ARG A 56 17.52 15.26 31.12
N ARG A 57 16.80 16.35 31.36
CA ARG A 57 16.33 16.72 32.70
C ARG A 57 15.32 15.71 33.25
N SER A 58 14.50 15.12 32.39
CA SER A 58 13.57 14.04 32.76
C SER A 58 14.25 12.67 32.92
N GLY A 59 15.58 12.61 33.01
CA GLY A 59 16.32 11.35 33.16
C GLY A 59 16.38 10.49 31.92
N LEU A 60 16.02 11.03 30.75
CA LEU A 60 15.95 10.32 29.48
C LEU A 60 17.16 10.68 28.60
N ASP A 61 18.02 9.69 28.29
CA ASP A 61 19.13 9.89 27.38
C ASP A 61 18.67 9.89 25.91
N VAL A 62 18.53 11.08 25.33
CA VAL A 62 18.12 11.25 23.93
C VAL A 62 19.03 10.54 22.93
N LYS A 63 20.30 10.27 23.27
CA LYS A 63 21.22 9.56 22.36
C LYS A 63 20.91 8.07 22.24
N SER A 64 20.33 7.47 23.28
CA SER A 64 19.96 6.05 23.29
C SER A 64 18.50 5.82 22.88
N ILE A 65 17.66 6.86 22.90
CA ILE A 65 16.24 6.74 22.57
C ILE A 65 15.99 6.80 21.06
N TRP A 66 15.51 5.68 20.52
CA TRP A 66 15.06 5.55 19.15
C TRP A 66 13.77 6.37 18.88
N PRO A 67 13.57 6.97 17.69
CA PRO A 67 14.48 7.05 16.55
C PRO A 67 15.49 8.22 16.66
N LYS A 68 16.65 8.08 16.01
CA LYS A 68 17.77 9.05 16.11
C LYS A 68 17.44 10.43 15.51
N TYR A 69 16.80 10.45 14.34
CA TYR A 69 16.43 11.68 13.66
C TYR A 69 14.97 12.03 13.98
N THR A 70 14.81 13.05 14.81
CA THR A 70 13.49 13.53 15.24
C THR A 70 13.42 15.05 15.19
N VAL A 71 12.24 15.55 14.82
CA VAL A 71 11.83 16.94 15.01
C VAL A 71 10.99 17.02 16.28
N CYS A 72 11.12 18.12 17.02
CA CYS A 72 10.33 18.34 18.23
C CYS A 72 9.28 19.42 18.01
N ALA A 73 8.09 19.15 18.51
CA ALA A 73 6.98 20.10 18.52
C ALA A 73 6.16 19.93 19.80
N LYS A 74 5.47 21.01 20.19
CA LYS A 74 4.50 21.00 21.28
C LYS A 74 3.21 21.68 20.84
N ALA A 75 2.07 21.22 21.33
CA ALA A 75 0.80 21.88 21.08
C ALA A 75 0.79 23.25 21.76
N LEU A 76 0.19 24.23 21.09
CA LEU A 76 -0.03 25.56 21.69
C LEU A 76 -1.10 25.54 22.77
N ARG A 77 -2.04 24.60 22.66
CA ARG A 77 -3.12 24.34 23.62
C ARG A 77 -3.44 22.85 23.55
N GLY A 78 -3.60 22.19 24.68
CA GLY A 78 -4.06 20.80 24.70
C GLY A 78 -4.40 20.30 26.10
N GLY A 79 -5.36 19.38 26.17
CA GLY A 79 -5.65 18.61 27.38
C GLY A 79 -4.80 17.35 27.48
N GLU A 80 -5.33 16.30 28.12
CA GLU A 80 -4.68 15.00 28.18
C GLU A 80 -4.58 14.37 26.78
N CYS A 81 -3.41 14.46 26.17
CA CYS A 81 -3.12 13.72 24.96
C CYS A 81 -1.72 13.10 25.05
N LEU A 82 -1.61 11.84 24.65
CA LEU A 82 -0.35 11.16 24.44
C LEU A 82 -0.11 11.11 22.94
N TRP A 83 1.00 11.68 22.47
CA TRP A 83 1.43 11.48 21.09
C TRP A 83 1.87 10.03 20.93
N GLN A 84 1.19 9.31 20.07
CA GLN A 84 1.39 7.88 19.84
C GLN A 84 1.66 7.63 18.35
N SER A 85 2.05 6.39 18.03
CA SER A 85 2.10 5.91 16.66
C SER A 85 0.74 6.11 15.98
N GLY A 86 0.74 6.65 14.76
CA GLY A 86 -0.49 7.01 14.03
C GLY A 86 -0.85 8.50 14.08
N VAL A 87 -0.10 9.33 14.82
CA VAL A 87 -0.18 10.79 14.72
C VAL A 87 0.76 11.30 13.64
N PHE A 88 0.31 12.25 12.83
CA PHE A 88 1.13 12.88 11.79
C PHE A 88 1.42 14.33 12.15
N LEU A 89 2.70 14.71 12.15
CA LEU A 89 3.10 16.12 12.15
C LEU A 89 3.10 16.60 10.71
N VAL A 90 2.31 17.63 10.45
CA VAL A 90 2.19 18.25 9.14
C VAL A 90 2.51 19.73 9.25
N LEU A 91 2.97 20.29 8.14
CA LEU A 91 3.15 21.73 8.01
C LEU A 91 2.31 22.24 6.85
N LYS A 92 1.78 23.45 7.02
CA LYS A 92 1.08 24.19 5.98
C LYS A 92 1.95 25.36 5.54
N GLN A 93 2.35 25.35 4.27
CA GLN A 93 3.12 26.42 3.63
C GLN A 93 2.62 26.57 2.19
N ASP A 94 2.49 27.80 1.70
CA ASP A 94 2.03 28.10 0.33
C ASP A 94 0.71 27.40 -0.04
N ASN A 95 -0.20 27.33 0.95
CA ASN A 95 -1.49 26.63 0.87
C ASN A 95 -1.42 25.11 0.56
N LYS A 96 -0.26 24.48 0.79
CA LYS A 96 -0.05 23.04 0.65
C LYS A 96 0.19 22.39 2.00
N TRP A 97 -0.38 21.20 2.20
CA TRP A 97 -0.14 20.35 3.35
C TRP A 97 1.00 19.39 3.05
N MET A 98 2.07 19.49 3.83
CA MET A 98 3.27 18.68 3.68
C MET A 98 3.50 17.84 4.92
N LEU A 99 3.96 16.62 4.72
CA LEU A 99 4.29 15.72 5.83
C LEU A 99 5.64 16.10 6.43
N ALA A 100 5.65 16.46 7.71
CA ALA A 100 6.86 16.83 8.44
C ALA A 100 7.40 15.65 9.26
N GLY A 101 6.52 14.81 9.81
CA GLY A 101 6.95 13.69 10.62
C GLY A 101 5.84 12.79 11.15
N PHE A 102 6.26 11.75 11.87
CA PHE A 102 5.37 10.76 12.47
C PHE A 102 5.53 10.75 13.99
N GLY A 103 4.42 10.67 14.72
CA GLY A 103 4.40 10.65 16.17
C GLY A 103 5.22 9.51 16.74
N VAL A 104 6.13 9.85 17.65
CA VAL A 104 6.80 8.89 18.53
C VAL A 104 6.18 9.05 19.92
N HIS A 105 6.21 7.98 20.72
CA HIS A 105 5.70 8.04 22.08
C HIS A 105 6.32 9.22 22.85
N GLY A 106 5.47 10.14 23.30
CA GLY A 106 5.87 11.43 23.85
C GLY A 106 5.21 11.75 25.20
N PRO A 107 5.78 12.72 25.93
CA PRO A 107 5.40 13.07 27.30
C PRO A 107 4.04 13.79 27.41
N GLY A 108 3.49 14.30 26.32
CA GLY A 108 2.14 14.87 26.29
C GLY A 108 1.98 16.06 25.34
N CYS A 109 0.75 16.54 25.18
CA CYS A 109 0.36 17.62 24.24
C CYS A 109 1.23 18.88 24.34
N GLU A 110 1.33 19.48 25.52
CA GLU A 110 1.99 20.78 25.74
C GLU A 110 3.49 20.67 26.05
N LEU A 111 3.98 19.43 26.18
CA LEU A 111 5.38 19.14 26.45
C LEU A 111 6.14 18.87 25.13
N PRO A 112 7.45 19.16 25.08
CA PRO A 112 8.28 18.89 23.90
C PRO A 112 8.19 17.43 23.46
N SER A 113 7.43 17.19 22.41
CA SER A 113 7.14 15.85 21.91
C SER A 113 7.89 15.59 20.62
N ARG A 114 8.37 14.35 20.49
CA ARG A 114 9.23 13.94 19.40
C ARG A 114 8.41 13.34 18.27
N PHE A 115 8.76 13.71 17.06
CA PHE A 115 8.25 13.14 15.83
C PHE A 115 9.43 12.66 15.01
N LEU A 116 9.33 11.50 14.37
CA LEU A 116 10.30 11.05 13.38
C LEU A 116 10.33 12.07 12.25
N ASP A 117 11.51 12.64 11.98
CA ASP A 117 11.67 13.71 10.98
C ASP A 117 11.59 13.12 9.57
N TYR A 118 10.43 13.25 8.91
CA TYR A 118 10.24 12.66 7.59
C TYR A 118 11.17 13.26 6.53
N GLY A 119 11.58 14.52 6.67
CA GLY A 119 12.58 15.15 5.79
C GLY A 119 13.87 14.34 5.73
N MET A 120 14.35 13.88 6.87
CA MET A 120 15.59 13.10 6.97
C MET A 120 15.47 11.69 6.36
N TYR A 121 14.27 11.11 6.31
CA TYR A 121 14.02 9.80 5.73
C TYR A 121 13.44 9.86 4.31
N HIS A 122 13.13 11.05 3.78
CA HIS A 122 12.43 11.19 2.51
C HIS A 122 13.18 10.51 1.37
N GLN A 123 14.49 10.73 1.28
CA GLN A 123 15.33 10.10 0.24
C GLN A 123 15.39 8.57 0.39
N TRP A 124 15.42 8.06 1.61
CA TRP A 124 15.36 6.62 1.86
C TRP A 124 14.02 6.05 1.41
N VAL A 125 12.90 6.72 1.74
CA VAL A 125 11.56 6.33 1.28
C VAL A 125 11.48 6.34 -0.24
N LEU A 126 11.95 7.40 -0.91
CA LEU A 126 12.00 7.45 -2.37
C LEU A 126 12.81 6.28 -2.95
N THR A 127 14.00 6.01 -2.39
CA THR A 127 14.84 4.89 -2.82
C THR A 127 14.16 3.53 -2.61
N VAL A 128 13.43 3.37 -1.51
CA VAL A 128 12.67 2.17 -1.22
C VAL A 128 11.49 2.04 -2.19
N LEU A 129 10.73 3.12 -2.44
CA LEU A 129 9.64 3.13 -3.42
C LEU A 129 10.14 2.87 -4.85
N GLU A 130 11.33 3.35 -5.20
CA GLU A 130 11.96 3.06 -6.50
C GLU A 130 12.39 1.59 -6.66
N ARG A 131 12.59 0.88 -5.54
CA ARG A 131 13.03 -0.52 -5.50
C ARG A 131 11.85 -1.48 -5.32
N ILE A 132 10.90 -1.14 -4.46
CA ILE A 132 9.65 -1.87 -4.26
C ILE A 132 8.88 -1.82 -5.58
N GLY A 133 8.65 -3.00 -6.17
CA GLY A 133 7.96 -3.11 -7.46
C GLY A 133 8.87 -3.20 -8.70
N LYS A 134 10.21 -3.12 -8.57
CA LYS A 134 11.11 -3.59 -9.64
C LYS A 134 11.29 -5.10 -9.50
N PRO A 135 10.67 -5.93 -10.35
CA PRO A 135 10.86 -7.37 -10.23
C PRO A 135 12.33 -7.75 -10.37
N ALA A 136 12.78 -8.71 -9.58
CA ALA A 136 14.08 -9.35 -9.78
C ALA A 136 13.93 -10.39 -10.88
N ILE A 137 14.71 -10.26 -11.96
CA ILE A 137 14.68 -11.19 -13.10
C ILE A 137 15.89 -12.12 -13.00
N THR A 138 15.64 -13.42 -13.01
CA THR A 138 16.66 -14.47 -13.09
C THR A 138 16.46 -15.25 -14.38
N ARG A 139 17.52 -15.43 -15.16
CA ARG A 139 17.53 -16.35 -16.30
C ARG A 139 18.27 -17.62 -15.89
N LEU A 140 17.54 -18.73 -15.72
CA LEU A 140 18.15 -20.03 -15.40
C LEU A 140 18.69 -20.73 -16.64
N ALA A 141 18.00 -20.57 -17.76
CA ALA A 141 18.35 -21.14 -19.05
C ALA A 141 17.82 -20.23 -20.19
N PRO A 142 18.22 -20.43 -21.45
CA PRO A 142 17.65 -19.71 -22.60
C PRO A 142 16.12 -19.76 -22.65
N ASN A 143 15.55 -20.87 -22.18
CA ASN A 143 14.14 -21.20 -22.21
C ASN A 143 13.44 -21.12 -20.84
N ILE A 144 14.12 -20.65 -19.79
CA ILE A 144 13.55 -20.52 -18.45
C ILE A 144 13.90 -19.15 -17.88
N LEU A 145 12.87 -18.34 -17.61
CA LEU A 145 12.98 -17.03 -17.01
C LEU A 145 12.10 -16.97 -15.75
N ILE A 146 12.65 -16.40 -14.69
CA ILE A 146 11.99 -16.28 -13.40
C ILE A 146 11.94 -14.82 -13.02
N MET A 147 10.76 -14.39 -12.57
CA MET A 147 10.53 -13.04 -12.12
C MET A 147 10.01 -13.09 -10.69
N ARG A 148 10.65 -12.35 -9.78
CA ARG A 148 10.24 -12.26 -8.38
C ARG A 148 9.81 -10.87 -8.01
N ARG A 149 8.76 -10.77 -7.20
CA ARG A 149 8.39 -9.49 -6.57
C ARG A 149 9.42 -9.15 -5.49
N ARG A 150 9.83 -7.87 -5.44
CA ARG A 150 10.64 -7.36 -4.34
C ARG A 150 9.71 -6.86 -3.23
N LEU A 151 9.51 -7.69 -2.20
CA LEU A 151 8.85 -7.29 -0.95
C LEU A 151 9.85 -6.75 0.08
N THR A 152 11.14 -7.01 -0.11
CA THR A 152 12.22 -6.54 0.77
C THR A 152 13.34 -5.89 -0.04
N SER A 153 14.26 -5.21 0.65
CA SER A 153 15.45 -4.60 0.05
C SER A 153 16.48 -5.65 -0.44
N VAL A 154 16.38 -6.90 0.01
CA VAL A 154 17.30 -7.98 -0.33
C VAL A 154 16.88 -8.62 -1.64
N GLN A 155 17.78 -8.59 -2.63
CA GLN A 155 17.53 -9.17 -3.94
C GLN A 155 17.86 -10.67 -3.93
N ARG A 156 16.86 -11.50 -4.24
CA ARG A 156 17.01 -12.95 -4.42
C ARG A 156 17.08 -13.29 -5.91
N PHE A 157 17.96 -14.24 -6.25
CA PHE A 157 18.12 -14.79 -7.60
C PHE A 157 18.05 -16.31 -7.53
N GLY A 158 17.68 -16.96 -8.63
CA GLY A 158 17.63 -18.42 -8.74
C GLY A 158 16.22 -18.97 -9.03
N PRO A 159 15.99 -20.29 -8.89
CA PRO A 159 14.67 -20.92 -8.98
C PRO A 159 13.75 -20.44 -7.88
N CYS A 160 12.42 -20.32 -8.10
CA CYS A 160 11.46 -19.95 -7.04
C CYS A 160 11.61 -20.87 -5.81
N ASP A 161 11.47 -20.31 -4.62
CA ASP A 161 11.58 -21.07 -3.37
C ASP A 161 10.29 -21.90 -3.17
N ALA A 162 10.40 -23.02 -2.44
CA ALA A 162 9.24 -23.86 -2.13
C ALA A 162 8.13 -23.10 -1.35
N GLU A 163 8.51 -22.07 -0.60
CA GLU A 163 7.58 -21.22 0.12
C GLU A 163 6.84 -20.24 -0.81
N GLU A 164 7.50 -19.78 -1.88
CA GLU A 164 6.94 -18.86 -2.87
C GLU A 164 5.94 -19.56 -3.81
N THR A 165 5.97 -20.89 -3.89
CA THR A 165 5.19 -21.72 -4.83
C THR A 165 3.98 -22.40 -4.18
N ARG A 166 3.63 -22.04 -2.94
CA ARG A 166 2.56 -22.68 -2.16
C ARG A 166 1.16 -22.45 -2.73
N ALA A 167 0.90 -21.27 -3.28
CA ALA A 167 -0.38 -20.93 -3.88
C ALA A 167 -0.17 -20.42 -5.31
N GLU A 168 -0.89 -21.07 -6.23
CA GLU A 168 -0.89 -20.75 -7.65
C GLU A 168 -2.05 -19.80 -7.93
N ILE A 169 -1.72 -18.58 -8.38
CA ILE A 169 -2.71 -17.52 -8.64
C ILE A 169 -3.19 -17.59 -10.08
N PHE A 170 -2.28 -17.94 -10.99
CA PHE A 170 -2.58 -18.01 -12.42
C PHE A 170 -1.60 -18.95 -13.11
N THR A 171 -2.12 -19.77 -14.03
CA THR A 171 -1.30 -20.55 -14.95
C THR A 171 -1.86 -20.47 -16.34
N ASP A 172 -0.96 -20.30 -17.31
CA ASP A 172 -1.25 -20.36 -18.73
C ASP A 172 -0.36 -21.40 -19.38
N HIS A 173 -0.96 -22.12 -20.31
CA HIS A 173 -0.33 -23.14 -21.12
C HIS A 173 -0.78 -22.99 -22.55
N THR A 174 0.17 -22.75 -23.44
CA THR A 174 -0.13 -22.60 -24.86
C THR A 174 0.89 -23.33 -25.70
N ALA A 175 0.40 -24.09 -26.67
CA ALA A 175 1.19 -24.77 -27.68
C ALA A 175 0.93 -24.15 -29.06
N ILE A 176 2.01 -23.84 -29.77
CA ILE A 176 1.96 -23.33 -31.15
C ILE A 176 2.42 -24.46 -32.06
N LEU A 177 1.52 -24.89 -32.93
CA LEU A 177 1.78 -25.95 -33.91
C LEU A 177 2.71 -25.46 -35.03
N PRO A 178 3.52 -26.36 -35.60
CA PRO A 178 4.48 -25.98 -36.63
C PRO A 178 3.76 -25.63 -37.92
N PHE A 179 4.10 -24.48 -38.49
CA PHE A 179 3.59 -24.04 -39.80
C PHE A 179 4.70 -23.89 -40.84
N SER A 180 5.97 -23.82 -40.44
CA SER A 180 7.10 -23.61 -41.36
C SER A 180 8.46 -23.89 -40.68
N PRO A 181 9.48 -24.39 -41.41
CA PRO A 181 10.81 -24.72 -40.86
C PRO A 181 11.73 -23.50 -40.60
N LYS A 182 11.19 -22.27 -40.61
CA LYS A 182 11.96 -21.04 -40.38
C LYS A 182 11.85 -20.60 -38.92
N ALA A 183 12.90 -19.97 -38.41
CA ALA A 183 12.89 -19.32 -37.10
C ALA A 183 11.74 -18.30 -37.00
N ARG A 184 10.99 -18.34 -35.90
CA ARG A 184 9.84 -17.47 -35.64
C ARG A 184 9.92 -16.88 -34.23
N ILE A 185 9.14 -15.83 -34.03
CA ILE A 185 8.97 -15.15 -32.74
C ILE A 185 7.48 -15.18 -32.41
N ALA A 186 7.15 -15.72 -31.24
CA ALA A 186 5.83 -15.54 -30.61
C ALA A 186 5.92 -14.42 -29.58
N TYR A 187 4.83 -13.69 -29.40
CA TYR A 187 4.71 -12.61 -28.44
C TYR A 187 3.65 -12.98 -27.41
N TYR A 188 4.00 -12.86 -26.13
CA TYR A 188 3.07 -13.04 -25.02
C TYR A 188 3.07 -11.78 -24.15
N ASN A 189 1.97 -11.04 -24.19
CA ASN A 189 1.79 -9.82 -23.43
C ASN A 189 1.10 -10.14 -22.12
N PHE A 190 1.67 -9.68 -21.02
CA PHE A 190 1.05 -9.83 -19.71
C PHE A 190 1.26 -8.58 -18.86
N THR A 191 0.33 -8.39 -17.93
CA THR A 191 0.24 -7.21 -17.10
C THR A 191 0.23 -7.60 -15.63
N ILE A 192 1.06 -6.94 -14.84
CA ILE A 192 1.08 -7.08 -13.39
C ILE A 192 0.36 -5.89 -12.78
N LEU A 193 -0.72 -6.16 -12.06
CA LEU A 193 -1.45 -5.16 -11.28
C LEU A 193 -0.96 -5.18 -9.83
N ALA A 194 -0.81 -4.00 -9.22
CA ALA A 194 -0.23 -3.90 -7.88
C ALA A 194 -1.13 -4.39 -6.74
N SER A 195 -2.44 -4.50 -7.00
CA SER A 195 -3.41 -5.10 -6.09
C SER A 195 -3.25 -6.61 -5.94
N TYR A 196 -2.42 -7.26 -6.77
CA TYR A 196 -2.16 -8.70 -6.70
C TYR A 196 -0.81 -8.99 -6.07
N GLU A 197 -0.82 -9.80 -5.01
CA GLU A 197 0.38 -10.21 -4.27
C GLU A 197 1.00 -11.47 -4.86
N TYR A 198 1.65 -11.34 -6.02
CA TYR A 198 2.50 -12.40 -6.55
C TYR A 198 3.86 -12.42 -5.83
N SER A 199 4.37 -13.62 -5.57
CA SER A 199 5.72 -13.86 -5.02
C SER A 199 6.71 -14.17 -6.14
N CYS A 200 6.36 -15.11 -7.03
CA CYS A 200 7.24 -15.61 -8.09
C CYS A 200 6.46 -15.94 -9.37
N ILE A 201 7.02 -15.62 -10.53
CA ILE A 201 6.49 -15.95 -11.85
C ILE A 201 7.55 -16.75 -12.60
N VAL A 202 7.15 -17.86 -13.20
CA VAL A 202 8.02 -18.74 -13.97
C VAL A 202 7.53 -18.79 -15.42
N PHE A 203 8.41 -18.42 -16.34
CA PHE A 203 8.23 -18.60 -17.77
C PHE A 203 9.09 -19.76 -18.22
N ARG A 204 8.48 -20.78 -18.83
CA ARG A 204 9.18 -21.92 -19.43
C ARG A 204 8.74 -22.08 -20.87
N CYS A 205 9.68 -22.38 -21.76
CA CYS A 205 9.38 -22.75 -23.13
C CYS A 205 10.09 -24.06 -23.48
N ASN A 206 9.42 -24.95 -24.18
CA ASN A 206 9.96 -26.22 -24.64
C ASN A 206 9.67 -26.36 -26.14
N GLN A 207 10.54 -27.06 -26.86
CA GLN A 207 10.32 -27.42 -28.27
C GLN A 207 10.89 -28.82 -28.52
N ASN A 208 10.39 -29.54 -29.52
CA ASN A 208 10.77 -30.94 -29.78
C ASN A 208 12.12 -31.11 -30.52
N THR A 209 12.95 -30.07 -30.55
CA THR A 209 14.26 -30.10 -31.22
C THR A 209 15.40 -30.04 -30.21
N LYS A 210 16.63 -30.36 -30.66
CA LYS A 210 17.84 -30.25 -29.81
C LYS A 210 18.19 -28.81 -29.46
N ALA A 211 17.75 -27.83 -30.26
CA ALA A 211 17.91 -26.42 -29.93
C ALA A 211 16.93 -26.05 -28.81
N GLN A 212 17.30 -25.12 -27.93
CA GLN A 212 16.38 -24.58 -26.92
C GLN A 212 15.72 -23.29 -27.44
N PRO A 213 14.42 -23.07 -27.18
CA PRO A 213 13.77 -21.82 -27.51
C PRO A 213 14.34 -20.70 -26.63
N LYS A 214 14.31 -19.47 -27.12
CA LYS A 214 14.89 -18.32 -26.42
C LYS A 214 13.82 -17.35 -25.96
N ILE A 215 13.79 -17.10 -24.65
CA ILE A 215 12.90 -16.12 -24.05
C ILE A 215 13.62 -14.77 -23.89
N ARG A 216 12.97 -13.69 -24.30
CA ARG A 216 13.35 -12.32 -23.98
C ARG A 216 12.15 -11.63 -23.32
N LEU A 217 12.41 -11.00 -22.17
CA LEU A 217 11.41 -10.22 -21.46
C LEU A 217 11.70 -8.75 -21.69
N ARG A 218 10.70 -8.00 -22.16
CA ARG A 218 10.75 -6.56 -22.37
C ARG A 218 9.64 -5.89 -21.55
N ARG A 219 9.96 -4.78 -20.91
CA ARG A 219 8.95 -3.94 -20.24
C ARG A 219 8.32 -2.99 -21.27
N LEU A 220 7.00 -2.89 -21.27
CA LEU A 220 6.25 -1.91 -22.05
C LEU A 220 5.92 -0.70 -21.16
N CYS A 221 6.21 0.51 -21.64
CA CYS A 221 5.80 1.76 -21.00
C CYS A 221 4.81 2.47 -21.95
N LEU A 222 3.50 2.44 -21.65
CA LEU A 222 2.45 2.98 -22.52
C LEU A 222 2.16 4.50 -22.31
N ALA A 223 3.07 5.25 -21.67
CA ALA A 223 2.85 6.67 -21.38
C ALA A 223 3.32 7.61 -22.51
N SER A 224 2.49 8.60 -22.88
CA SER A 224 2.78 9.64 -23.88
C SER A 224 3.98 10.55 -23.53
N ARG A 225 4.40 10.59 -22.26
CA ARG A 225 5.67 11.18 -21.82
C ARG A 225 6.44 10.11 -21.04
N PRO A 226 7.64 9.70 -21.48
CA PRO A 226 8.32 8.50 -20.97
C PRO A 226 9.02 8.83 -19.66
N ALA A 227 8.27 8.91 -18.57
CA ALA A 227 8.83 8.77 -17.24
C ALA A 227 8.60 7.32 -16.77
N CYS A 228 9.33 6.35 -17.32
CA CYS A 228 9.39 4.99 -16.75
C CYS A 228 9.99 4.97 -15.32
N TYR A 229 10.33 6.15 -14.77
CA TYR A 229 10.76 6.43 -13.40
C TYR A 229 9.60 6.77 -12.46
N GLN A 230 8.47 7.24 -12.96
CA GLN A 230 7.28 7.42 -12.15
C GLN A 230 6.54 6.11 -12.11
N PHE A 231 6.69 5.37 -11.01
CA PHE A 231 5.79 4.28 -10.70
C PHE A 231 4.39 4.89 -10.54
N SER A 232 3.58 4.86 -11.59
CA SER A 232 2.16 4.60 -11.38
C SER A 232 2.12 3.20 -10.81
N THR A 233 2.17 3.12 -9.48
CA THR A 233 2.27 1.92 -8.65
C THR A 233 1.09 0.97 -8.80
N LEU A 234 0.33 1.03 -9.89
CA LEU A 234 -0.90 0.27 -10.10
C LEU A 234 -0.76 -0.81 -11.18
N GLN A 235 0.08 -0.59 -12.21
CA GLN A 235 0.17 -1.48 -13.36
C GLN A 235 1.57 -1.47 -14.00
N ILE A 236 2.08 -2.66 -14.37
CA ILE A 236 3.32 -2.83 -15.14
C ILE A 236 3.06 -3.83 -16.27
N ASP A 237 3.27 -3.39 -17.50
CA ASP A 237 3.08 -4.21 -18.70
C ASP A 237 4.41 -4.80 -19.19
N PHE A 238 4.34 -6.04 -19.65
CA PHE A 238 5.47 -6.80 -20.16
C PHE A 238 5.12 -7.52 -21.45
N GLU A 239 6.12 -7.64 -22.31
CA GLU A 239 6.10 -8.39 -23.55
C GLU A 239 7.18 -9.47 -23.47
N LEU A 240 6.79 -10.72 -23.62
CA LEU A 240 7.70 -11.84 -23.78
C LEU A 240 7.83 -12.17 -25.25
N GLU A 241 9.05 -12.09 -25.76
CA GLU A 241 9.41 -12.61 -27.08
C GLU A 241 9.95 -14.04 -26.91
N ILE A 242 9.32 -14.98 -27.58
CA ILE A 242 9.69 -16.40 -27.57
C ILE A 242 10.19 -16.75 -28.97
N GLY A 243 11.51 -16.92 -29.12
CA GLY A 243 12.13 -17.38 -30.35
C GLY A 243 12.13 -18.91 -30.44
N TYR A 244 11.56 -19.47 -31.51
CA TYR A 244 11.42 -20.92 -31.71
C TYR A 244 11.65 -21.33 -33.18
N PHE A 245 11.89 -22.62 -33.41
CA PHE A 245 12.14 -23.19 -34.74
C PHE A 245 11.12 -24.25 -35.16
N ASP A 246 10.45 -24.88 -34.20
CA ASP A 246 9.48 -25.96 -34.43
C ASP A 246 8.27 -25.75 -33.51
N ASN A 247 7.47 -26.78 -33.26
CA ASN A 247 6.42 -26.74 -32.26
C ASN A 247 6.97 -26.22 -30.92
N VAL A 248 6.35 -25.16 -30.41
CA VAL A 248 6.76 -24.55 -29.14
C VAL A 248 5.60 -24.62 -28.17
N GLU A 249 5.92 -25.09 -26.97
CA GLU A 249 5.03 -25.13 -25.83
C GLU A 249 5.57 -24.15 -24.80
N TYR A 250 4.75 -23.20 -24.36
CA TYR A 250 5.15 -22.28 -23.30
C TYR A 250 4.19 -22.33 -22.13
N HIS A 251 4.77 -22.25 -20.94
CA HIS A 251 4.10 -22.27 -19.66
C HIS A 251 4.43 -20.98 -18.91
N VAL A 252 3.39 -20.33 -18.40
CA VAL A 252 3.51 -19.19 -17.50
C VAL A 252 2.83 -19.58 -16.19
N ASN A 253 3.60 -19.73 -15.12
CA ASN A 253 3.07 -20.01 -13.79
C ASN A 253 3.29 -18.80 -12.89
N VAL A 254 2.24 -18.30 -12.25
CA VAL A 254 2.26 -17.18 -11.31
C VAL A 254 1.87 -17.71 -9.93
N TYR A 255 2.79 -17.56 -8.99
CA TYR A 255 2.62 -17.94 -7.60
C TYR A 255 2.59 -16.71 -6.70
N GLY A 256 1.88 -16.81 -5.59
CA GLY A 256 1.86 -15.74 -4.58
C GLY A 256 0.95 -16.04 -3.41
N GLU A 257 0.39 -15.00 -2.80
CA GLU A 257 -0.59 -15.16 -1.73
C GLU A 257 -2.00 -15.40 -2.30
N GLU A 258 -2.68 -16.39 -1.74
CA GLU A 258 -4.08 -16.63 -2.04
C GLU A 258 -4.90 -15.43 -1.55
N LEU A 259 -5.70 -14.83 -2.44
CA LEU A 259 -6.61 -13.76 -2.07
C LEU A 259 -7.58 -14.31 -1.02
N LYS A 260 -7.37 -13.94 0.24
CA LYS A 260 -8.32 -14.22 1.32
C LYS A 260 -9.54 -13.34 1.12
N PHE A 261 -10.50 -13.84 0.34
CA PHE A 261 -11.81 -13.21 0.28
C PHE A 261 -12.49 -13.38 1.64
N LEU A 262 -12.89 -12.26 2.24
CA LEU A 262 -13.75 -12.28 3.42
C LEU A 262 -15.13 -12.77 2.96
N ASP A 263 -15.44 -14.04 3.17
CA ASP A 263 -16.78 -14.57 2.92
C ASP A 263 -17.74 -13.94 3.93
N MET A 264 -18.37 -12.84 3.53
CA MET A 264 -19.32 -12.11 4.35
C MET A 264 -20.44 -13.00 4.88
N LYS A 265 -20.91 -14.00 4.11
CA LYS A 265 -21.96 -14.92 4.57
C LYS A 265 -21.43 -15.80 5.69
N ARG A 266 -20.23 -16.36 5.54
CA ARG A 266 -19.62 -17.21 6.56
C ARG A 266 -19.26 -16.44 7.82
N MET A 267 -18.77 -15.21 7.67
CA MET A 267 -18.52 -14.29 8.77
C MET A 267 -19.81 -13.89 9.49
N LEU A 268 -20.91 -13.63 8.76
CA LEU A 268 -22.23 -13.38 9.34
C LEU A 268 -22.77 -14.60 10.09
N LEU A 269 -22.56 -15.80 9.57
CA LEU A 269 -22.97 -17.05 10.23
C LEU A 269 -22.20 -17.29 11.53
N ASP A 270 -20.88 -17.08 11.53
CA ASP A 270 -20.07 -17.20 12.73
C ASP A 270 -20.35 -16.07 13.73
N SER A 271 -20.53 -14.84 13.27
CA SER A 271 -20.97 -13.72 14.12
C SER A 271 -22.32 -14.02 14.79
N ASN A 272 -23.28 -14.60 14.05
CA ASN A 272 -24.57 -15.02 14.59
C ASN A 272 -24.47 -16.16 15.62
N LYS A 273 -23.43 -17.01 15.57
CA LYS A 273 -23.22 -18.06 16.58
C LYS A 273 -22.78 -17.53 17.94
N TYR A 274 -22.10 -16.38 17.98
CA TYR A 274 -21.50 -15.83 19.20
C TYR A 274 -22.28 -14.64 19.78
N LEU A 275 -23.38 -14.23 19.16
CA LEU A 275 -24.25 -13.18 19.69
C LEU A 275 -25.27 -13.78 20.65
N VAL A 276 -25.07 -13.58 21.96
CA VAL A 276 -26.17 -13.56 22.92
C VAL A 276 -27.07 -12.40 22.52
N ARG A 277 -28.17 -12.68 21.82
CA ARG A 277 -29.13 -11.66 21.42
C ARG A 277 -29.90 -11.23 22.67
N PRO A 278 -29.93 -9.93 23.04
CA PRO A 278 -30.91 -9.47 24.02
C PRO A 278 -32.31 -9.73 23.46
N GLY A 279 -33.15 -10.43 24.23
CA GLY A 279 -34.52 -10.75 23.83
C GLY A 279 -35.30 -9.48 23.54
N ILE A 280 -36.03 -9.47 22.43
CA ILE A 280 -37.01 -8.41 22.14
C ILE A 280 -38.15 -8.61 23.14
N PRO A 281 -38.51 -7.63 23.98
CA PRO A 281 -39.68 -7.73 24.85
C PRO A 281 -40.93 -7.96 24.00
N GLU A 282 -41.78 -8.91 24.39
CA GLU A 282 -43.00 -9.34 23.67
C GLU A 282 -44.07 -8.23 23.45
N SER A 283 -43.78 -6.97 23.76
CA SER A 283 -44.75 -5.87 23.69
C SER A 283 -44.72 -5.07 22.38
N TYR A 284 -44.11 -5.56 21.30
CA TYR A 284 -44.16 -4.93 19.97
C TYR A 284 -44.90 -5.81 18.95
N ASN A 285 -46.14 -6.20 19.28
CA ASN A 285 -47.12 -6.53 18.25
C ASN A 285 -47.73 -5.22 17.75
N ILE A 286 -47.26 -4.73 16.61
CA ILE A 286 -47.95 -3.68 15.87
C ILE A 286 -49.02 -4.39 15.04
N ASP A 287 -50.29 -4.16 15.39
CA ASP A 287 -51.45 -4.58 14.64
C ASP A 287 -51.34 -4.15 13.17
N VAL A 288 -51.20 -5.14 12.30
CA VAL A 288 -51.30 -4.97 10.86
C VAL A 288 -52.77 -4.92 10.51
N ASN A 289 -53.38 -3.73 10.54
CA ASN A 289 -54.59 -3.41 9.78
C ASN A 289 -54.92 -1.92 9.86
N HIS A 290 -54.49 -1.15 8.85
CA HIS A 290 -55.37 -0.33 8.02
C HIS A 290 -54.55 0.43 6.98
N GLY A 291 -54.87 0.19 5.71
CA GLY A 291 -54.31 0.94 4.60
C GLY A 291 -54.83 2.37 4.56
N GLY A 292 -54.05 3.27 3.98
CA GLY A 292 -54.54 4.57 3.56
C GLY A 292 -53.53 5.70 3.71
N TYR A 293 -53.14 6.21 2.55
CA TYR A 293 -52.77 7.61 2.27
C TYR A 293 -51.37 8.12 2.63
N PHE A 294 -50.59 8.26 1.56
CA PHE A 294 -49.72 9.40 1.30
C PHE A 294 -50.26 10.71 1.87
N GLN A 295 -49.43 11.43 2.64
CA GLN A 295 -49.36 12.89 2.50
C GLN A 295 -47.94 13.39 2.77
N LYS A 296 -47.41 14.11 1.77
CA LYS A 296 -46.26 15.00 1.86
C LYS A 296 -46.63 16.22 2.70
N GLU A 297 -45.62 16.74 3.40
CA GLU A 297 -45.30 18.12 3.80
C GLU A 297 -44.64 18.02 5.19
N GLY A 298 -43.48 18.57 5.49
CA GLY A 298 -42.89 19.81 5.03
C GLY A 298 -42.47 20.57 6.30
N TRP A 299 -41.16 20.67 6.52
CA TRP A 299 -40.46 21.76 7.22
C TRP A 299 -40.56 21.96 8.75
N LEU A 300 -39.35 22.09 9.31
CA LEU A 300 -38.89 22.90 10.44
C LEU A 300 -39.06 22.34 11.87
N GLY A 301 -37.91 22.23 12.54
CA GLY A 301 -37.74 21.88 13.96
C GLY A 301 -36.38 21.26 14.18
#